data_AF-A0A7Y8MN86-F1
#
_entry.id   AF-A0A7Y8MN86-F1
#
_cell.length_a   1.000
_cell.length_b   1.000
_cell.length_c   1.000
_cell.angle_alpha   90.00
_cell.angle_beta   90.00
_cell.angle_gamma   90.00
#
_symmetry.space_group_name_H-M   'P 1'
#
loop_
_entity.id
_entity.type
_entity.pdbx_description
1 polymer ?
#
loop_
_entity_poly.entity_id
_entity_poly.type
_entity_poly.pdbx_seq_one_letter_code
_entity_poly.pdbx_strand_id
1 'polypeptide(L)'
;MCGFGVSAARAGDAWADFRSDLIALHEKLTEGKPLRVEQGEVLSFKGEAAKGFSYQDLDYYDPASGRLISHIRRSPGWPYRHYEVEVYIHDAAGRVIRDYAALTLPWQLERPVRTYINLHDYPGELHAFRQFDGSGEIDYESCVGRLNGQKIKMQLESIDVGPKLRATPEYQACFGRLPMQPGPYLKPH
;
A
#
# COMPACT_ATOMS: atom_id res chain seq x y z
N MET A 1 3.13 -48.22 -7.27
CA MET A 1 2.05 -47.21 -7.19
C MET A 1 2.02 -46.67 -5.76
N CYS A 2 2.33 -45.38 -5.58
CA CYS A 2 1.89 -44.56 -4.45
C CYS A 2 2.03 -43.11 -4.93
N GLY A 3 0.89 -42.46 -5.18
CA GLY A 3 0.82 -41.11 -5.70
C GLY A 3 1.08 -40.07 -4.62
N PHE A 4 1.87 -39.06 -4.96
CA PHE A 4 1.84 -37.78 -4.29
C PHE A 4 0.96 -36.85 -5.12
N GLY A 5 -0.31 -36.78 -4.74
CA GLY A 5 -1.19 -35.70 -5.19
C GLY A 5 -0.70 -34.41 -4.57
N VAL A 6 -0.10 -33.53 -5.38
CA VAL A 6 0.06 -32.13 -5.02
C VAL A 6 -1.35 -31.57 -4.90
N SER A 7 -1.77 -31.27 -3.67
CA SER A 7 -2.98 -30.50 -3.45
C SER A 7 -2.74 -29.12 -4.05
N ALA A 8 -3.33 -28.87 -5.21
CA ALA A 8 -3.49 -27.52 -5.72
C ALA A 8 -4.37 -26.78 -4.71
N ALA A 9 -3.74 -26.01 -3.82
CA ALA A 9 -4.43 -24.93 -3.13
C ALA A 9 -5.19 -24.17 -4.22
N ARG A 10 -6.51 -24.02 -4.06
CA ARG A 10 -7.30 -23.15 -4.93
C ARG A 10 -6.56 -21.81 -4.98
N ALA A 11 -6.08 -21.43 -6.16
CA ALA A 11 -5.59 -20.08 -6.37
C ALA A 11 -6.78 -19.16 -6.06
N GLY A 12 -6.74 -18.54 -4.88
CA GLY A 12 -7.70 -17.52 -4.50
C GLY A 12 -7.62 -16.36 -5.48
N ASP A 13 -8.64 -15.52 -5.46
CA ASP A 13 -8.60 -14.27 -6.19
C ASP A 13 -7.62 -13.35 -5.47
N ALA A 14 -6.36 -13.29 -5.96
CA ALA A 14 -5.25 -12.62 -5.31
C ALA A 14 -5.59 -11.20 -4.83
N TRP A 15 -6.49 -10.52 -5.54
CA TRP A 15 -6.94 -9.17 -5.20
C TRP A 15 -7.97 -9.14 -4.06
N ALA A 16 -8.92 -10.08 -4.05
CA ALA A 16 -9.89 -10.21 -2.97
C ALA A 16 -9.22 -10.66 -1.66
N ASP A 17 -8.26 -11.59 -1.78
CA ASP A 17 -7.44 -12.07 -0.67
C ASP A 17 -6.57 -10.92 -0.11
N PHE A 18 -5.95 -10.13 -0.98
CA PHE A 18 -5.12 -8.97 -0.58
C PHE A 18 -5.87 -7.97 0.31
N ARG A 19 -7.10 -7.59 -0.05
CA ARG A 19 -7.90 -6.66 0.76
C ARG A 19 -8.20 -7.23 2.15
N SER A 20 -8.55 -8.52 2.20
CA SER A 20 -8.88 -9.20 3.46
C SER A 20 -7.66 -9.32 4.37
N ASP A 21 -6.52 -9.70 3.80
CA ASP A 21 -5.23 -9.76 4.50
C ASP A 21 -4.82 -8.38 5.03
N LEU A 22 -5.08 -7.32 4.28
CA LEU A 22 -4.76 -5.95 4.70
C LEU A 22 -5.65 -5.46 5.86
N ILE A 23 -6.94 -5.81 5.87
CA ILE A 23 -7.82 -5.54 7.01
C ILE A 23 -7.33 -6.30 8.24
N ALA A 24 -6.98 -7.57 8.09
CA ALA A 24 -6.44 -8.37 9.19
C ALA A 24 -5.12 -7.80 9.74
N LEU A 25 -4.27 -7.26 8.86
CA LEU A 25 -3.05 -6.57 9.28
C LEU A 25 -3.35 -5.29 10.06
N HIS A 26 -4.30 -4.46 9.60
CA HIS A 26 -4.77 -3.30 10.36
C HIS A 26 -5.28 -3.70 11.76
N GLU A 27 -6.13 -4.72 11.84
CA GLU A 27 -6.68 -5.22 13.10
C GLU A 27 -5.56 -5.71 14.03
N LYS A 28 -4.63 -6.54 13.54
CA LYS A 28 -3.45 -6.99 14.29
C LYS A 28 -2.59 -5.83 14.81
N LEU A 29 -2.52 -4.73 14.05
CA LEU A 29 -1.75 -3.56 14.43
C LEU A 29 -2.47 -2.65 15.42
N THR A 30 -3.80 -2.72 15.54
CA THR A 30 -4.61 -1.77 16.33
C THR A 30 -5.37 -2.40 17.50
N GLU A 31 -5.79 -3.65 17.40
CA GLU A 31 -6.64 -4.31 18.40
C GLU A 31 -5.93 -4.43 19.76
N GLY A 32 -6.63 -4.01 20.82
CA GLY A 32 -6.15 -4.06 22.20
C GLY A 32 -5.00 -3.10 22.53
N LYS A 33 -4.62 -2.20 21.60
CA LYS A 33 -3.51 -1.25 21.80
C LYS A 33 -4.02 0.15 22.13
N PRO A 34 -3.26 0.95 22.89
CA PRO A 34 -3.54 2.37 23.05
C PRO A 34 -3.28 3.08 21.71
N LEU A 35 -4.27 3.80 21.20
CA LEU A 35 -4.20 4.49 19.92
C LEU A 35 -4.70 5.93 20.07
N ARG A 36 -4.07 6.84 19.34
CA ARG A 36 -4.68 8.14 19.03
C ARG A 36 -5.41 7.97 17.70
N VAL A 37 -6.73 8.19 17.69
CA VAL A 37 -7.55 8.07 16.47
C VAL A 37 -8.05 9.45 16.10
N GLU A 38 -7.71 9.91 14.90
CA GLU A 38 -8.26 11.12 14.31
C GLU A 38 -9.36 10.73 13.32
N GLN A 39 -10.48 11.46 13.39
CA GLN A 39 -11.65 11.21 12.57
C GLN A 39 -11.91 12.43 11.70
N GLY A 40 -12.03 12.20 10.40
CA GLY A 40 -12.45 13.22 9.44
C GLY A 40 -13.95 13.51 9.53
N GLU A 41 -14.36 14.55 8.80
CA GLU A 41 -15.77 14.84 8.55
C GLU A 41 -16.41 13.74 7.71
N VAL A 42 -17.74 13.61 7.84
CA VAL A 42 -18.51 12.73 6.95
C VAL A 42 -18.74 13.45 5.63
N LEU A 43 -18.23 12.87 4.55
CA LEU A 43 -18.32 13.43 3.20
C LEU A 43 -19.07 12.49 2.26
N SER A 44 -19.69 13.05 1.23
CA SER A 44 -20.32 12.26 0.16
C SER A 44 -19.32 11.96 -0.95
N PHE A 45 -19.41 10.76 -1.53
CA PHE A 45 -18.70 10.48 -2.77
C PHE A 45 -19.22 11.37 -3.91
N LYS A 46 -18.34 11.72 -4.85
CA LYS A 46 -18.69 12.48 -6.06
C LYS A 46 -18.97 11.52 -7.22
N GLY A 47 -19.79 11.97 -8.17
CA GLY A 47 -20.14 11.23 -9.39
C GLY A 47 -21.46 10.46 -9.29
N GLU A 48 -22.16 10.31 -10.41
CA GLU A 48 -23.52 9.75 -10.44
C GLU A 48 -23.59 8.31 -9.94
N ALA A 49 -22.61 7.48 -10.30
CA ALA A 49 -22.54 6.08 -9.84
C ALA A 49 -22.39 5.94 -8.32
N ALA A 50 -21.84 6.97 -7.65
CA ALA A 50 -21.58 6.99 -6.22
C ALA A 50 -22.68 7.70 -5.39
N LYS A 51 -23.76 8.13 -6.05
CA LYS A 51 -24.85 8.86 -5.41
C LYS A 51 -25.45 8.03 -4.26
N GLY A 52 -25.56 8.67 -3.10
CA GLY A 52 -26.09 8.03 -1.88
C GLY A 52 -25.04 7.31 -1.03
N PHE A 53 -23.78 7.25 -1.47
CA PHE A 53 -22.68 6.79 -0.64
C PHE A 53 -21.96 7.97 0.03
N SER A 54 -21.63 7.77 1.31
CA SER A 54 -20.82 8.68 2.11
C SER A 54 -19.69 7.90 2.77
N TYR A 55 -18.62 8.60 3.11
CA TYR A 55 -17.46 8.05 3.79
C TYR A 55 -17.03 8.93 4.96
N GLN A 56 -16.23 8.33 5.83
CA GLN A 56 -15.46 8.99 6.86
C GLN A 56 -14.05 8.40 6.86
N ASP A 57 -13.07 9.29 7.01
CA ASP A 57 -11.66 8.93 7.12
C ASP A 57 -11.27 8.77 8.60
N LEU A 58 -10.50 7.72 8.90
CA LEU A 58 -9.97 7.45 10.23
C LEU A 58 -8.48 7.17 10.15
N ASP A 59 -7.71 8.00 10.86
CA ASP A 59 -6.26 7.85 10.98
C ASP A 59 -5.91 7.32 12.37
N TYR A 60 -5.22 6.19 12.40
CA TYR A 60 -4.80 5.53 13.63
C TYR A 60 -3.32 5.76 13.86
N TYR A 61 -2.97 6.38 14.97
CA TYR A 61 -1.59 6.71 15.31
C TYR A 61 -1.14 5.96 16.56
N ASP A 62 0.15 5.58 16.54
CA ASP A 62 0.86 5.21 17.75
C ASP A 62 1.01 6.47 18.63
N PRO A 63 0.50 6.47 19.87
CA PRO A 63 0.46 7.67 20.70
C PRO A 63 1.84 8.07 21.22
N ALA A 64 2.79 7.14 21.33
CA ALA A 64 4.12 7.40 21.87
C ALA A 64 5.04 8.07 20.83
N SER A 65 4.98 7.59 19.58
CA SER A 65 5.83 8.04 18.49
C SER A 65 5.15 9.01 17.53
N GLY A 66 3.82 9.11 17.57
CA GLY A 66 3.03 9.93 16.64
C GLY A 66 2.95 9.35 15.22
N ARG A 67 3.47 8.14 14.99
CA ARG A 67 3.51 7.51 13.66
C ARG A 67 2.13 7.03 13.25
N LEU A 68 1.77 7.25 11.98
CA LEU A 68 0.55 6.72 11.38
C LEU A 68 0.69 5.21 11.24
N ILE A 69 -0.23 4.43 11.81
CA ILE A 69 -0.27 2.98 11.69
C ILE A 69 -1.08 2.60 10.46
N SER A 70 -2.24 3.25 10.28
CA SER A 70 -3.16 2.95 9.20
C SER A 70 -4.14 4.08 8.97
N HIS A 71 -4.56 4.23 7.72
CA HIS A 71 -5.68 5.08 7.30
C HIS A 71 -6.82 4.20 6.82
N ILE A 72 -8.04 4.49 7.27
CA ILE A 72 -9.25 3.75 6.87
C ILE A 72 -10.30 4.73 6.38
N ARG A 73 -10.69 4.64 5.11
CA ARG A 73 -11.92 5.26 4.62
C ARG A 73 -13.05 4.25 4.68
N ARG A 74 -14.13 4.57 5.38
CA ARG A 74 -15.27 3.64 5.53
C ARG A 74 -16.62 4.31 5.52
N SER A 75 -17.67 3.51 5.40
CA SER A 75 -19.04 4.00 5.56
C SER A 75 -19.30 4.48 6.99
N PRO A 76 -19.87 5.69 7.20
CA PRO A 76 -20.19 6.18 8.53
C PRO A 76 -21.33 5.38 9.21
N GLY A 77 -22.28 4.86 8.42
CA GLY A 77 -23.40 4.06 8.93
C GLY A 77 -23.12 2.56 9.02
N TRP A 78 -22.03 2.08 8.40
CA TRP A 78 -21.69 0.66 8.30
C TRP A 78 -20.19 0.48 8.49
N PRO A 79 -19.69 0.46 9.74
CA PRO A 79 -18.26 0.57 10.04
C PRO A 79 -17.38 -0.56 9.47
N TYR A 80 -17.97 -1.69 9.06
CA TYR A 80 -17.27 -2.80 8.42
C TYR A 80 -17.11 -2.63 6.89
N ARG A 81 -17.73 -1.60 6.30
CA ARG A 81 -17.58 -1.27 4.88
C ARG A 81 -16.38 -0.36 4.68
N HIS A 82 -15.20 -0.96 4.65
CA HIS A 82 -13.95 -0.28 4.30
C HIS A 82 -13.89 -0.06 2.79
N TYR A 83 -13.89 1.19 2.38
CA TYR A 83 -13.70 1.64 1.00
C TYR A 83 -12.21 1.72 0.65
N GLU A 84 -11.41 2.17 1.60
CA GLU A 84 -9.96 2.30 1.50
C GLU A 84 -9.35 1.79 2.80
N VAL A 85 -8.31 0.98 2.68
CA VAL A 85 -7.51 0.50 3.80
C VAL A 85 -6.07 0.72 3.42
N GLU A 86 -5.36 1.48 4.23
CA GLU A 86 -3.92 1.69 4.10
C GLU A 86 -3.22 1.32 5.39
N VAL A 87 -2.06 0.67 5.30
CA VAL A 87 -1.26 0.28 6.46
C VAL A 87 0.21 0.62 6.22
N TYR A 88 0.83 1.23 7.23
CA TYR A 88 2.20 1.76 7.17
C TYR A 88 3.14 1.03 8.14
N ILE A 89 4.11 0.32 7.59
CA ILE A 89 5.12 -0.43 8.36
C ILE A 89 6.39 0.40 8.48
N HIS A 90 6.83 0.60 9.72
CA HIS A 90 7.96 1.45 10.05
C HIS A 90 9.18 0.66 10.49
N ASP A 91 10.38 1.18 10.21
CA ASP A 91 11.61 0.71 10.86
C ASP A 91 11.77 1.30 12.28
N ALA A 92 12.86 0.89 12.96
CA ALA A 92 13.19 1.40 14.28
C ALA A 92 13.43 2.93 14.30
N ALA A 93 13.97 3.48 13.21
CA ALA A 93 14.19 4.92 13.06
C ALA A 93 12.87 5.69 12.79
N GLY A 94 11.78 4.98 12.49
CA GLY A 94 10.47 5.57 12.23
C GLY A 94 10.23 5.99 10.81
N ARG A 95 10.99 5.44 9.87
CA ARG A 95 10.74 5.61 8.44
C ARG A 95 9.79 4.52 7.97
N VAL A 96 8.87 4.85 7.08
CA VAL A 96 8.04 3.86 6.40
C VAL A 96 8.95 3.02 5.51
N ILE A 97 9.02 1.71 5.75
CA ILE A 97 9.78 0.77 4.93
C ILE A 97 8.88 -0.02 3.99
N ARG A 98 7.60 -0.13 4.33
CA ARG A 98 6.56 -0.72 3.49
C ARG A 98 5.24 -0.04 3.78
N ASP A 99 4.46 0.25 2.76
CA ASP A 99 3.04 0.52 2.93
C ASP A 99 2.20 -0.30 1.94
N TYR A 100 0.94 -0.48 2.32
CA TYR A 100 -0.03 -1.25 1.58
C TYR A 100 -1.30 -0.43 1.44
N ALA A 101 -1.99 -0.54 0.31
CA ALA A 101 -3.31 0.04 0.15
C ALA A 101 -4.25 -0.87 -0.65
N ALA A 102 -5.53 -0.89 -0.28
CA ALA A 102 -6.59 -1.50 -1.08
C ALA A 102 -7.76 -0.52 -1.20
N LEU A 103 -8.07 -0.13 -2.45
CA LEU A 103 -9.12 0.83 -2.77
C LEU A 103 -10.25 0.11 -3.49
N THR A 104 -11.48 0.30 -3.02
CA THR A 104 -12.70 -0.28 -3.57
C THR A 104 -13.69 0.80 -3.99
N LEU A 105 -14.64 0.44 -4.85
CA LEU A 105 -15.80 1.30 -5.09
C LEU A 105 -16.81 1.07 -3.97
N PRO A 106 -17.58 2.09 -3.56
CA PRO A 106 -18.49 1.93 -2.43
C PRO A 106 -19.65 0.95 -2.69
N TRP A 107 -19.92 0.61 -3.96
CA TRP A 107 -20.84 -0.45 -4.40
C TRP A 107 -20.18 -1.78 -4.76
N GLN A 108 -18.83 -1.89 -4.71
CA GLN A 108 -18.08 -3.11 -5.04
C GLN A 108 -16.92 -3.28 -4.05
N LEU A 109 -17.22 -3.83 -2.87
CA LEU A 109 -16.26 -3.97 -1.77
C LEU A 109 -15.39 -5.24 -1.86
N GLU A 110 -15.89 -6.28 -2.52
CA GLU A 110 -15.23 -7.59 -2.53
C GLU A 110 -13.93 -7.59 -3.33
N ARG A 111 -13.90 -6.82 -4.42
CA ARG A 111 -12.75 -6.72 -5.30
C ARG A 111 -12.26 -5.29 -5.35
N PRO A 112 -11.05 -5.00 -4.83
CA PRO A 112 -10.46 -3.69 -4.98
C PRO A 112 -10.33 -3.33 -6.46
N VAL A 113 -10.52 -2.05 -6.77
CA VAL A 113 -10.19 -1.49 -8.08
C VAL A 113 -8.71 -1.19 -8.19
N ARG A 114 -8.03 -1.00 -7.05
CA ARG A 114 -6.59 -0.80 -6.97
C ARG A 114 -6.03 -1.42 -5.70
N THR A 115 -4.85 -2.01 -5.83
CA THR A 115 -4.06 -2.56 -4.73
C THR A 115 -2.65 -2.05 -4.88
N TYR A 116 -2.04 -1.62 -3.78
CA TYR A 116 -0.70 -1.06 -3.76
C TYR A 116 0.15 -1.78 -2.72
N ILE A 117 1.37 -2.11 -3.10
CA ILE A 117 2.44 -2.60 -2.23
C ILE A 117 3.64 -1.70 -2.51
N ASN A 118 3.92 -0.77 -1.62
CA ASN A 118 5.05 0.14 -1.74
C ASN A 118 6.22 -0.40 -0.91
N LEU A 119 7.35 -0.65 -1.56
CA LEU A 119 8.60 -0.95 -0.88
C LEU A 119 9.47 0.30 -0.91
N HIS A 120 9.80 0.81 0.27
CA HIS A 120 10.57 2.04 0.39
C HIS A 120 12.03 1.76 0.68
N ASP A 121 12.85 2.70 0.23
CA ASP A 121 14.24 2.75 0.54
C ASP A 121 14.76 4.19 0.65
N TYR A 122 15.86 4.36 1.37
CA TYR A 122 16.42 5.66 1.70
C TYR A 122 17.93 5.72 1.41
N PRO A 123 18.36 5.73 0.15
CA PRO A 123 19.78 5.84 -0.20
C PRO A 123 20.28 7.28 -0.01
N GLY A 124 21.02 7.51 1.08
CA GLY A 124 21.58 8.83 1.39
C GLY A 124 20.48 9.85 1.71
N GLU A 125 20.37 10.91 0.92
CA GLU A 125 19.36 11.98 1.04
C GLU A 125 18.14 11.76 0.12
N LEU A 126 17.98 10.55 -0.42
CA LEU A 126 16.85 10.17 -1.25
C LEU A 126 15.82 9.39 -0.44
N HIS A 127 14.56 9.55 -0.79
CA HIS A 127 13.48 8.63 -0.49
C HIS A 127 12.96 8.08 -1.81
N ALA A 128 13.08 6.77 -1.98
CA ALA A 128 12.59 6.07 -3.14
C ALA A 128 11.56 5.02 -2.72
N PHE A 129 10.58 4.75 -3.57
CA PHE A 129 9.74 3.57 -3.45
C PHE A 129 9.40 2.98 -4.81
N ARG A 130 9.23 1.66 -4.83
CA ARG A 130 8.68 0.89 -5.95
C ARG A 130 7.35 0.31 -5.52
N GLN A 131 6.33 0.60 -6.31
CA GLN A 131 4.96 0.17 -6.12
C GLN A 131 4.67 -1.05 -6.98
N PHE A 132 4.06 -2.04 -6.36
CA PHE A 132 3.49 -3.20 -7.04
C PHE A 132 1.98 -3.24 -6.84
N ASP A 133 1.27 -3.87 -7.76
CA ASP A 133 -0.12 -4.25 -7.55
C ASP A 133 -0.24 -5.61 -6.84
N GLY A 134 -1.47 -6.01 -6.52
CA GLY A 134 -1.78 -7.29 -5.88
C GLY A 134 -1.48 -8.53 -6.72
N SER A 135 -1.09 -8.38 -7.99
CA SER A 135 -0.54 -9.45 -8.82
C SER A 135 0.99 -9.52 -8.77
N GLY A 136 1.64 -8.47 -8.24
CA GLY A 136 3.08 -8.35 -8.09
C GLY A 136 3.78 -7.67 -9.26
N GLU A 137 3.03 -7.09 -10.18
CA GLU A 137 3.56 -6.29 -11.28
C GLU A 137 3.90 -4.88 -10.80
N ILE A 138 4.97 -4.29 -11.35
CA ILE A 138 5.37 -2.91 -11.03
C ILE A 138 4.36 -1.97 -11.69
N ASP A 139 3.72 -1.13 -10.89
CA ASP A 139 2.75 -0.14 -11.35
C ASP A 139 3.40 1.25 -11.45
N TYR A 140 4.18 1.62 -10.42
CA TYR A 140 4.71 2.97 -10.27
C TYR A 140 6.04 2.98 -9.49
N GLU A 141 6.86 4.00 -9.73
CA GLU A 141 8.08 4.28 -8.95
C GLU A 141 8.21 5.78 -8.68
N SER A 142 8.63 6.14 -7.45
CA SER A 142 8.99 7.53 -7.15
C SER A 142 10.29 7.63 -6.37
N CYS A 143 11.09 8.62 -6.70
CA CYS A 143 12.30 8.97 -5.99
C CYS A 143 12.40 10.48 -5.85
N VAL A 144 12.51 10.96 -4.61
CA VAL A 144 12.60 12.38 -4.28
C VAL A 144 13.73 12.62 -3.29
N GLY A 145 14.39 13.77 -3.39
CA GLY A 145 15.42 14.16 -2.43
C GLY A 145 16.60 14.83 -3.12
N ARG A 146 17.81 14.58 -2.61
CA ARG A 146 19.04 15.13 -3.19
C ARG A 146 20.00 14.03 -3.63
N LEU A 147 20.47 14.12 -4.87
CA LEU A 147 21.54 13.30 -5.42
C LEU A 147 22.73 14.23 -5.73
N ASN A 148 23.88 13.99 -5.09
CA ASN A 148 25.07 14.83 -5.25
C ASN A 148 24.79 16.33 -5.03
N GLY A 149 23.97 16.65 -4.02
CA GLY A 149 23.57 18.02 -3.69
C GLY A 149 22.48 18.62 -4.59
N GLN A 150 22.11 17.98 -5.70
CA GLN A 150 21.06 18.43 -6.62
C GLN A 150 19.70 17.82 -6.25
N LYS A 151 18.65 18.64 -6.26
CA LYS A 151 17.29 18.14 -6.02
C LYS A 151 16.83 17.30 -7.21
N ILE A 152 16.32 16.10 -6.94
CA ILE A 152 15.69 15.26 -7.94
C ILE A 152 14.25 14.93 -7.54
N LYS A 153 13.41 14.78 -8.57
CA LYS A 153 12.05 14.27 -8.46
C LYS A 153 11.80 13.38 -9.67
N MET A 154 11.74 12.08 -9.44
CA MET A 154 11.44 11.07 -10.44
C MET A 154 10.10 10.43 -10.07
N GLN A 155 9.21 10.33 -11.05
CA GLN A 155 7.87 9.75 -10.94
C GLN A 155 7.65 9.01 -12.25
N LEU A 156 7.56 7.68 -12.19
CA LEU A 156 7.57 6.81 -13.36
C LEU A 156 6.38 5.87 -13.27
N GLU A 157 5.58 5.83 -14.32
CA GLU A 157 4.59 4.78 -14.52
C GLU A 157 5.28 3.54 -15.10
N SER A 158 4.67 2.37 -14.98
CA SER A 158 5.21 1.09 -15.51
C SER A 158 5.69 1.17 -16.96
N ILE A 159 4.97 1.93 -17.81
CA ILE A 159 5.30 2.13 -19.24
C ILE A 159 6.58 2.94 -19.48
N ASP A 160 6.97 3.79 -18.52
CA ASP A 160 8.16 4.63 -18.62
C ASP A 160 9.44 3.84 -18.27
N VAL A 161 9.29 2.74 -17.53
CA VAL A 161 10.41 1.97 -16.97
C VAL A 161 10.97 0.95 -17.97
N GLY A 162 11.77 1.43 -18.91
CA GLY A 162 12.49 0.60 -19.89
C GLY A 162 13.93 0.23 -19.48
N PRO A 163 14.56 -0.77 -20.15
CA PRO A 163 15.95 -1.18 -19.87
C PRO A 163 16.97 -0.03 -19.97
N LYS A 164 16.75 0.92 -20.89
CA LYS A 164 17.62 2.09 -21.05
C LYS A 164 17.58 3.00 -19.82
N LEU A 165 16.38 3.29 -19.30
CA LEU A 165 16.22 4.09 -18.08
C LEU A 165 16.79 3.38 -16.88
N ARG A 166 16.53 2.06 -16.75
CA ARG A 166 17.08 1.25 -15.65
C ARG A 166 18.61 1.26 -15.62
N ALA A 167 19.28 1.44 -16.75
CA ALA A 167 20.73 1.49 -16.82
C ALA A 167 21.34 2.85 -16.42
N THR A 168 20.53 3.90 -16.22
CA THR A 168 21.09 5.22 -15.87
C THR A 168 21.61 5.26 -14.44
N PRO A 169 22.69 6.02 -14.17
CA PRO A 169 23.20 6.19 -12.80
C PRO A 169 22.15 6.75 -11.84
N GLU A 170 21.30 7.67 -12.30
CA GLU A 170 20.25 8.29 -11.48
C GLU A 170 19.19 7.27 -11.08
N TYR A 171 18.76 6.41 -12.01
CA TYR A 171 17.81 5.34 -11.70
C TYR A 171 18.43 4.35 -10.71
N GLN A 172 19.68 3.95 -10.92
CA GLN A 172 20.37 3.02 -10.02
C GLN A 172 20.58 3.61 -8.61
N ALA A 173 20.86 4.92 -8.52
CA ALA A 173 20.96 5.61 -7.24
C ALA A 173 19.61 5.61 -6.46
N CYS A 174 18.50 5.72 -7.18
CA CYS A 174 17.16 5.72 -6.59
C CYS A 174 16.66 4.30 -6.25
N PHE A 175 16.70 3.39 -7.21
CA PHE A 175 15.95 2.13 -7.14
C PHE A 175 16.80 0.87 -7.21
N GLY A 176 18.13 1.01 -7.32
CA GLY A 176 19.04 -0.14 -7.49
C GLY A 176 19.08 -1.09 -6.30
N ARG A 177 18.69 -0.63 -5.11
CA ARG A 177 18.59 -1.46 -3.89
C ARG A 177 17.18 -2.04 -3.67
N LEU A 178 16.18 -1.55 -4.39
CA LEU A 178 14.81 -2.05 -4.29
C LEU A 178 14.66 -3.32 -5.14
N PRO A 179 13.97 -4.35 -4.64
CA PRO A 179 13.78 -5.59 -5.37
C PRO A 179 12.85 -5.37 -6.57
N MET A 180 13.03 -6.16 -7.63
CA MET A 180 12.17 -6.10 -8.83
C MET A 180 10.85 -6.86 -8.67
N GLN A 181 10.66 -7.52 -7.53
CA GLN A 181 9.46 -8.27 -7.17
C GLN A 181 9.15 -8.03 -5.69
N PRO A 182 7.87 -8.05 -5.28
CA PRO A 182 7.50 -7.85 -3.87
C PRO A 182 7.88 -9.04 -2.98
N GLY A 183 8.06 -10.23 -3.56
CA GLY A 183 8.47 -11.44 -2.85
C GLY A 183 7.48 -11.78 -1.72
N PRO A 184 7.94 -11.95 -0.46
CA PRO A 184 7.05 -12.28 0.66
C PRO A 184 6.05 -11.17 0.98
N TYR A 185 6.29 -9.94 0.51
CA TYR A 185 5.42 -8.79 0.76
C TYR A 185 4.21 -8.73 -0.17
N LEU A 186 4.06 -9.67 -1.11
CA LEU A 186 2.85 -9.78 -1.93
C LEU A 186 1.59 -10.03 -1.08
N LYS A 187 1.76 -10.67 0.09
CA LYS A 187 0.71 -10.86 1.08
C LYS A 187 0.95 -9.94 2.28
N PRO A 188 0.02 -9.03 2.62
CA PRO A 188 0.10 -8.25 3.85
C PRO A 188 0.16 -9.15 5.10
N HIS A 189 1.10 -8.90 6.04
CA HIS A 189 1.28 -9.72 7.26
C HIS A 189 1.96 -8.97 8.42
#